data_AF-X1SXJ1-F1
#
_entry.id   AF-X1SXJ1-F1
#
_cell.length_a   1.000
_cell.length_b   1.000
_cell.length_c   1.000
_cell.angle_alpha   90.00
_cell.angle_beta   90.00
_cell.angle_gamma   90.00
#
_symmetry.space_group_name_H-M   'P 1'
#
loop_
_entity.id
_entity.type
_entity.pdbx_description
1 polymer ?
#
loop_
_entity_poly.entity_id
_entity_poly.type
_entity_poly.pdbx_seq_one_letter_code
_entity_poly.pdbx_strand_id
1 'polypeptide(L)'
;TCTWTNSYALVFVDGEQMNGASVVQLTSDVAPNDTVDLSVELTAPDTPDTYRGNWQLRNDEDRLFGIGEDADESFWVQIVVLDDSDDLNLGEPTWRDTFASNANWFMVDTEDTYFEVKDGELIMESIHSGTFDQWGLSNRPKLTDFYLEITVRTGDECSGLDRYGVLIRAPDYTEGYVYGFSCGGSYRMYLWDDDNQKYTGLKEWTSTPHIQSGSNQTNRLGIWAEGDTFKLYANGKLLAEVSDSEYDEGRFGLFIGSSNTDNFKVFVEEAAYWLIGD
;
A
#
# COMPACT_ATOMS: atom_id res chain seq x y z
N THR A 1 -9.53 29.28 -44.62
CA THR A 1 -8.43 28.53 -43.97
C THR A 1 -7.14 29.27 -44.26
N CYS A 2 -6.25 29.42 -43.28
CA CYS A 2 -4.96 30.12 -43.42
C CYS A 2 -3.85 29.25 -42.84
N THR A 3 -2.60 29.51 -43.26
CA THR A 3 -1.41 28.87 -42.70
C THR A 3 -1.11 29.46 -41.32
N TRP A 4 -0.89 28.62 -40.32
CA TRP A 4 -0.43 29.05 -39.01
C TRP A 4 1.09 29.18 -39.05
N THR A 5 1.62 30.34 -38.68
CA THR A 5 3.07 30.58 -38.68
C THR A 5 3.60 30.61 -37.25
N ASN A 6 4.89 30.90 -37.08
CA ASN A 6 5.51 31.06 -35.76
C ASN A 6 4.99 32.27 -34.95
N SER A 7 4.00 33.01 -35.44
CA SER A 7 3.23 33.99 -34.62
C SER A 7 2.15 33.31 -33.76
N TYR A 8 1.80 32.07 -34.07
CA TYR A 8 0.88 31.26 -33.28
C TYR A 8 1.64 30.56 -32.14
N ALA A 9 0.95 30.38 -31.01
CA ALA A 9 1.55 29.75 -29.84
C ALA A 9 0.55 28.96 -29.01
N LEU A 10 1.03 27.95 -28.29
CA LEU A 10 0.38 27.40 -27.10
C LEU A 10 0.66 28.31 -25.91
N VAL A 11 -0.37 28.67 -25.15
CA VAL A 11 -0.31 29.65 -24.07
C VAL A 11 -0.97 29.08 -22.82
N PHE A 12 -0.28 29.23 -21.69
CA PHE A 12 -0.84 28.94 -20.37
C PHE A 12 -1.87 30.02 -20.02
N VAL A 13 -3.08 29.61 -19.64
CA VAL A 13 -4.20 30.52 -19.35
C VAL A 13 -4.36 30.73 -17.84
N ASP A 14 -4.57 29.63 -17.10
CA ASP A 14 -4.77 29.65 -15.65
C ASP A 14 -4.52 28.26 -15.02
N GLY A 15 -4.71 28.20 -13.69
CA GLY A 15 -4.44 27.01 -12.89
C GLY A 15 -2.98 26.95 -12.43
N GLU A 16 -2.40 25.75 -12.50
CA GLU A 16 -1.04 25.47 -12.04
C GLU A 16 -0.10 25.24 -13.21
N GLN A 17 0.93 26.08 -13.31
CA GLN A 17 1.84 26.09 -14.44
C GLN A 17 2.89 24.96 -14.39
N MET A 18 3.15 24.41 -13.20
CA MET A 18 4.05 23.25 -13.01
C MET A 18 5.45 23.47 -13.65
N ASN A 19 6.03 24.67 -13.47
CA ASN A 19 7.27 25.14 -14.10
C ASN A 19 7.28 25.14 -15.65
N GLY A 20 6.15 24.91 -16.30
CA GLY A 20 6.01 24.99 -17.75
C GLY A 20 6.23 26.39 -18.30
N ALA A 21 6.67 26.49 -19.55
CA ALA A 21 6.77 27.78 -20.24
C ALA A 21 5.38 28.42 -20.39
N SER A 22 5.25 29.74 -20.17
CA SER A 22 3.95 30.43 -20.35
C SER A 22 3.49 30.49 -21.80
N VAL A 23 4.43 30.40 -22.74
CA VAL A 23 4.19 30.49 -24.18
C VAL A 23 5.15 29.53 -24.90
N VAL A 24 4.61 28.64 -25.73
CA VAL A 24 5.35 27.74 -26.61
C VAL A 24 4.98 28.09 -28.04
N GLN A 25 5.90 28.75 -28.76
CA GLN A 25 5.69 29.14 -30.16
C GLN A 25 5.73 27.92 -31.07
N LEU A 26 5.01 28.00 -32.20
CA LEU A 26 5.17 27.02 -33.27
C LEU A 26 6.61 27.03 -33.79
N THR A 27 7.14 25.84 -34.10
CA THR A 27 8.52 25.67 -34.60
C THR A 27 8.62 25.76 -36.12
N SER A 28 7.48 25.67 -36.83
CA SER A 28 7.38 25.74 -38.28
C SER A 28 5.97 26.16 -38.71
N ASP A 29 5.87 26.69 -39.93
CA ASP A 29 4.58 26.99 -40.56
C ASP A 29 3.76 25.70 -40.79
N VAL A 30 2.46 25.76 -40.51
CA VAL A 30 1.51 24.65 -40.63
C VAL A 30 0.44 25.02 -41.65
N ALA A 31 0.42 24.31 -42.79
CA ALA A 31 -0.56 24.58 -43.84
C ALA A 31 -1.96 24.05 -43.46
N PRO A 32 -3.03 24.50 -44.13
CA PRO A 32 -4.36 23.95 -43.91
C PRO A 32 -4.40 22.41 -44.08
N ASN A 33 -4.96 21.72 -43.09
CA ASN A 33 -5.04 20.26 -42.95
C ASN A 33 -3.74 19.54 -42.57
N ASP A 34 -2.65 20.26 -42.32
CA ASP A 34 -1.43 19.70 -41.73
C ASP A 34 -1.51 19.70 -40.18
N THR A 35 -0.54 19.06 -39.55
CA THR A 35 -0.43 18.93 -38.09
C THR A 35 0.98 19.31 -37.62
N VAL A 36 1.11 19.69 -36.35
CA VAL A 36 2.39 20.01 -35.69
C VAL A 36 2.35 19.50 -34.26
N ASP A 37 3.50 19.03 -33.77
CA ASP A 37 3.67 18.66 -32.37
C ASP A 37 4.23 19.85 -31.58
N LEU A 38 3.61 20.15 -30.45
CA LEU A 38 4.08 21.14 -29.48
C LEU A 38 4.39 20.42 -28.18
N SER A 39 5.55 20.71 -27.60
CA SER A 39 6.00 20.11 -26.34
C SER A 39 6.17 21.17 -25.27
N VAL A 40 5.73 20.86 -24.06
CA VAL A 40 5.98 21.65 -22.84
C VAL A 40 6.54 20.72 -21.77
N GLU A 41 7.69 21.09 -21.21
CA GLU A 41 8.27 20.40 -20.06
C GLU A 41 7.56 20.86 -18.80
N LEU A 42 7.06 19.92 -17.99
CA LEU A 42 6.36 20.19 -16.74
C LEU A 42 7.04 19.45 -15.59
N THR A 43 7.12 20.08 -14.43
CA THR A 43 7.63 19.49 -13.19
C THR A 43 6.46 19.17 -12.27
N ALA A 44 6.30 17.90 -11.90
CA ALA A 44 5.34 17.49 -10.88
C ALA A 44 5.69 18.20 -9.55
N PRO A 45 4.74 18.88 -8.88
CA PRO A 45 4.99 19.51 -7.59
C PRO A 45 5.33 18.49 -6.49
N ASP A 46 6.06 18.94 -5.46
CA ASP A 46 6.50 18.09 -4.35
C ASP A 46 5.43 17.93 -3.24
N THR A 47 4.33 18.68 -3.32
CA THR A 47 3.24 18.62 -2.33
C THR A 47 2.10 17.76 -2.85
N PRO A 48 1.55 16.84 -2.05
CA PRO A 48 0.40 16.03 -2.44
C PRO A 48 -0.82 16.89 -2.75
N ASP A 49 -1.29 16.85 -4.00
CA ASP A 49 -2.53 17.49 -4.44
C ASP A 49 -2.84 17.11 -5.91
N THR A 50 -3.98 17.57 -6.40
CA THR A 50 -4.31 17.59 -7.82
C THR A 50 -3.98 18.96 -8.42
N TYR A 51 -2.98 18.99 -9.29
CA TYR A 51 -2.54 20.19 -10.01
C TYR A 51 -3.07 20.15 -11.43
N ARG A 52 -3.73 21.21 -11.86
CA ARG A 52 -4.25 21.33 -13.23
C ARG A 52 -3.82 22.64 -13.86
N GLY A 53 -3.16 22.56 -15.01
CA GLY A 53 -2.85 23.70 -15.86
C GLY A 53 -3.76 23.74 -17.08
N ASN A 54 -4.39 24.88 -17.32
CA ASN A 54 -5.27 25.08 -18.48
C ASN A 54 -4.55 25.90 -19.56
N TRP A 55 -4.74 25.51 -20.82
CA TRP A 55 -4.01 26.00 -21.96
C TRP A 55 -4.93 26.29 -23.14
N GLN A 56 -4.54 27.27 -23.95
CA GLN A 56 -5.19 27.62 -25.21
C GLN A 56 -4.14 27.92 -26.27
N LEU A 57 -4.54 27.91 -27.54
CA LEU A 57 -3.74 28.45 -28.62
C LEU A 57 -3.98 29.95 -28.74
N ARG A 58 -3.01 30.67 -29.29
CA ARG A 58 -3.08 32.10 -29.60
C ARG A 58 -2.74 32.32 -31.05
N ASN A 59 -3.51 33.15 -31.75
CA ASN A 59 -3.26 33.50 -33.15
C ASN A 59 -2.29 34.70 -33.29
N ASP A 60 -2.09 35.12 -34.54
CA ASP A 60 -1.23 36.25 -34.95
C ASP A 60 -1.77 37.65 -34.56
N GLU A 61 -3.01 37.72 -34.08
CA GLU A 61 -3.66 38.93 -33.56
C GLU A 61 -3.76 38.91 -32.01
N ASP A 62 -3.00 38.03 -31.35
CA ASP A 62 -3.01 37.80 -29.90
C ASP A 62 -4.35 37.30 -29.32
N ARG A 63 -5.26 36.80 -30.17
CA ARG A 63 -6.54 36.21 -29.73
C ARG A 63 -6.36 34.75 -29.33
N LEU A 64 -6.85 34.42 -28.13
CA LEU A 64 -6.91 33.04 -27.64
C LEU A 64 -8.06 32.26 -28.29
N PHE A 65 -7.81 30.98 -28.54
CA PHE A 65 -8.78 30.01 -28.99
C PHE A 65 -8.39 28.61 -28.52
N GLY A 66 -9.36 27.72 -28.33
CA GLY A 66 -9.11 26.37 -27.86
C GLY A 66 -10.09 25.37 -28.43
N ILE A 67 -10.69 24.58 -27.55
CA ILE A 67 -11.64 23.52 -27.87
C ILE A 67 -13.08 24.01 -27.65
N GLY A 68 -14.07 23.14 -27.87
CA GLY A 68 -15.49 23.47 -27.74
C GLY A 68 -16.12 23.98 -29.04
N GLU A 69 -17.45 24.18 -29.01
CA GLU A 69 -18.23 24.60 -30.17
C GLU A 69 -17.87 26.02 -30.63
N ASP A 70 -17.63 26.92 -29.68
CA ASP A 70 -17.26 28.32 -29.91
C ASP A 70 -15.74 28.55 -29.96
N ALA A 71 -14.95 27.48 -29.83
CA ALA A 71 -13.48 27.49 -29.80
C ALA A 71 -12.87 28.41 -28.73
N ASP A 72 -13.54 28.57 -27.59
CA ASP A 72 -13.13 29.45 -26.48
C ASP A 72 -12.87 28.69 -25.17
N GLU A 73 -12.99 27.36 -25.16
CA GLU A 73 -12.69 26.54 -23.99
C GLU A 73 -11.21 26.15 -23.94
N SER A 74 -10.61 26.14 -22.75
CA SER A 74 -9.25 25.65 -22.52
C SER A 74 -9.20 24.13 -22.49
N PHE A 75 -8.11 23.56 -23.01
CA PHE A 75 -7.73 22.17 -22.72
C PHE A 75 -6.73 22.14 -21.55
N TRP A 76 -6.44 20.96 -21.01
CA TRP A 76 -5.73 20.87 -19.74
C TRP A 76 -4.73 19.72 -19.64
N VAL A 77 -3.77 19.89 -18.75
CA VAL A 77 -2.90 18.84 -18.21
C VAL A 77 -3.11 18.78 -16.71
N GLN A 78 -3.29 17.58 -16.15
CA GLN A 78 -3.49 17.38 -14.72
C GLN A 78 -2.47 16.38 -14.18
N ILE A 79 -1.76 16.76 -13.12
CA ILE A 79 -0.86 15.90 -12.36
C ILE A 79 -1.50 15.67 -10.99
N VAL A 80 -1.63 14.41 -10.60
CA VAL A 80 -2.04 14.04 -9.24
C VAL A 80 -0.78 13.58 -8.51
N VAL A 81 -0.35 14.37 -7.52
CA VAL A 81 0.75 14.04 -6.62
C VAL A 81 0.12 13.39 -5.39
N LEU A 82 0.47 12.14 -5.12
CA LEU A 82 -0.04 11.41 -3.96
C LEU A 82 0.79 11.74 -2.71
N ASP A 83 0.16 11.61 -1.55
CA ASP A 83 0.86 11.76 -0.29
C ASP A 83 1.83 10.60 -0.10
N ASP A 84 3.12 10.94 -0.05
CA ASP A 84 4.19 10.00 0.25
C ASP A 84 4.55 10.05 1.74
N SER A 85 3.70 10.62 2.60
CA SER A 85 3.82 10.43 4.03
C SER A 85 3.54 8.96 4.40
N ASP A 86 4.42 8.37 5.20
CA ASP A 86 4.17 7.09 5.88
C ASP A 86 3.35 7.29 7.17
N ASP A 87 2.84 8.50 7.38
CA ASP A 87 2.17 8.92 8.61
C ASP A 87 0.66 8.84 8.41
N LEU A 88 0.09 7.74 8.89
CA LEU A 88 -1.35 7.54 8.93
C LEU A 88 -2.06 8.47 9.93
N ASN A 89 -1.31 9.30 10.68
CA ASN A 89 -1.82 10.29 11.63
C ASN A 89 -2.79 9.68 12.67
N LEU A 90 -2.53 8.45 13.10
CA LEU A 90 -3.39 7.68 13.99
C LEU A 90 -3.36 8.17 15.45
N GLY A 91 -2.39 9.00 15.81
CA GLY A 91 -2.11 9.37 17.21
C GLY A 91 -1.56 8.19 18.02
N GLU A 92 -1.73 8.22 19.34
CA GLU A 92 -1.26 7.14 20.23
C GLU A 92 -2.10 5.86 20.07
N PRO A 93 -1.47 4.67 20.05
CA PRO A 93 -2.20 3.41 19.94
C PRO A 93 -3.12 3.18 21.12
N THR A 94 -4.29 2.60 20.84
CA THR A 94 -5.20 2.11 21.89
C THR A 94 -4.53 1.04 22.74
N TRP A 95 -3.70 0.22 22.11
CA TRP A 95 -2.88 -0.78 22.78
C TRP A 95 -1.57 -0.99 22.02
N ARG A 96 -0.49 -1.19 22.77
CA ARG A 96 0.85 -1.44 22.27
C ARG A 96 1.56 -2.46 23.15
N ASP A 97 2.31 -3.35 22.53
CA ASP A 97 3.16 -4.34 23.19
C ASP A 97 4.52 -4.41 22.51
N THR A 98 5.58 -4.33 23.32
CA THR A 98 6.98 -4.48 22.92
C THR A 98 7.57 -5.74 23.55
N PHE A 99 6.74 -6.76 23.78
CA PHE A 99 7.10 -8.09 24.21
C PHE A 99 7.99 -8.14 25.47
N ALA A 100 7.65 -7.31 26.46
CA ALA A 100 8.30 -7.39 27.78
C ALA A 100 8.01 -8.71 28.51
N SER A 101 6.94 -9.42 28.10
CA SER A 101 6.57 -10.76 28.55
C SER A 101 5.65 -11.43 27.53
N ASN A 102 5.42 -12.74 27.68
CA ASN A 102 4.47 -13.49 26.84
C ASN A 102 2.99 -13.36 27.24
N ALA A 103 2.65 -12.52 28.23
CA ALA A 103 1.31 -12.51 28.84
C ALA A 103 0.16 -12.26 27.85
N ASN A 104 0.41 -11.50 26.79
CA ASN A 104 -0.59 -11.14 25.79
C ASN A 104 -0.71 -12.12 24.63
N TRP A 105 0.09 -13.19 24.58
CA TRP A 105 0.26 -14.01 23.39
C TRP A 105 0.23 -15.50 23.72
N PHE A 106 -0.40 -16.28 22.86
CA PHE A 106 -0.25 -17.72 22.89
C PHE A 106 1.12 -18.10 22.29
N MET A 107 1.94 -18.82 23.06
CA MET A 107 3.22 -19.34 22.58
C MET A 107 2.98 -20.68 21.87
N VAL A 108 3.11 -20.67 20.55
CA VAL A 108 3.01 -21.87 19.73
C VAL A 108 4.21 -22.78 20.03
N ASP A 109 3.96 -24.06 20.25
CA ASP A 109 4.98 -25.09 20.47
C ASP A 109 4.49 -26.39 19.81
N THR A 110 4.85 -26.57 18.54
CA THR A 110 4.51 -27.70 17.70
C THR A 110 5.76 -28.31 17.07
N GLU A 111 5.62 -29.43 16.37
CA GLU A 111 6.74 -30.04 15.63
C GLU A 111 7.29 -29.12 14.51
N ASP A 112 6.46 -28.22 13.98
CA ASP A 112 6.79 -27.37 12.84
C ASP A 112 6.96 -25.90 13.19
N THR A 113 6.49 -25.45 14.36
CA THR A 113 6.49 -24.02 14.72
C THR A 113 6.70 -23.81 16.20
N TYR A 114 7.57 -22.85 16.54
CA TYR A 114 7.89 -22.51 17.91
C TYR A 114 7.96 -20.99 18.11
N PHE A 115 7.23 -20.48 19.11
CA PHE A 115 7.21 -19.07 19.50
C PHE A 115 7.78 -18.88 20.90
N GLU A 116 8.63 -17.86 21.08
CA GLU A 116 9.17 -17.49 22.38
C GLU A 116 9.32 -15.98 22.50
N VAL A 117 8.99 -15.43 23.66
CA VAL A 117 9.34 -14.03 23.98
C VAL A 117 10.69 -14.00 24.68
N LYS A 118 11.63 -13.29 24.08
CA LYS A 118 13.00 -13.17 24.59
C LYS A 118 13.60 -11.82 24.19
N ASP A 119 14.34 -11.22 25.11
CA ASP A 119 15.09 -9.97 24.88
C ASP A 119 14.25 -8.78 24.34
N GLY A 120 12.95 -8.74 24.66
CA GLY A 120 12.04 -7.67 24.24
C GLY A 120 11.43 -7.87 22.84
N GLU A 121 11.49 -9.08 22.30
CA GLU A 121 10.92 -9.45 21.00
C GLU A 121 10.15 -10.77 21.13
N LEU A 122 9.16 -10.99 20.26
CA LEU A 122 8.59 -12.32 20.03
C LEU A 122 9.29 -12.96 18.83
N ILE A 123 10.00 -14.05 19.10
CA ILE A 123 10.68 -14.86 18.10
C ILE A 123 9.68 -15.89 17.58
N MET A 124 9.44 -15.90 16.27
CA MET A 124 8.67 -16.94 15.59
C MET A 124 9.61 -17.77 14.72
N GLU A 125 9.57 -19.09 14.88
CA GLU A 125 10.38 -20.04 14.12
C GLU A 125 9.50 -21.06 13.40
N SER A 126 9.68 -21.19 12.09
CA SER A 126 9.19 -22.33 11.30
C SER A 126 10.31 -23.35 11.18
N ILE A 127 10.19 -24.48 11.87
CA ILE A 127 11.26 -25.47 12.06
C ILE A 127 11.58 -26.19 10.75
N HIS A 128 10.54 -26.61 10.01
CA HIS A 128 10.67 -27.26 8.71
C HIS A 128 10.19 -26.33 7.58
N SER A 129 10.82 -26.44 6.42
CA SER A 129 10.37 -25.82 5.18
C SER A 129 9.24 -26.60 4.50
N GLY A 130 8.47 -25.92 3.66
CA GLY A 130 7.32 -26.52 2.97
C GLY A 130 6.08 -26.70 3.85
N THR A 131 6.06 -26.05 5.02
CA THR A 131 4.96 -26.08 5.97
C THR A 131 3.86 -25.08 5.59
N PHE A 132 2.65 -25.34 6.07
CA PHE A 132 1.54 -24.39 5.99
C PHE A 132 1.71 -23.25 6.99
N ASP A 133 0.91 -22.20 6.84
CA ASP A 133 0.90 -21.09 7.80
C ASP A 133 0.41 -21.61 9.15
N GLN A 134 1.16 -21.35 10.23
CA GLN A 134 0.73 -21.60 11.60
C GLN A 134 0.70 -20.28 12.36
N TRP A 135 -0.25 -20.15 13.29
CA TRP A 135 -0.48 -18.91 14.03
C TRP A 135 -0.72 -19.11 15.51
N GLY A 136 -0.39 -18.06 16.27
CA GLY A 136 -0.74 -17.91 17.68
C GLY A 136 -1.60 -16.67 17.87
N LEU A 137 -2.74 -16.82 18.53
CA LEU A 137 -3.60 -15.68 18.85
C LEU A 137 -3.07 -14.87 20.02
N SER A 138 -3.40 -13.58 20.00
CA SER A 138 -3.31 -12.75 21.21
C SER A 138 -4.42 -13.12 22.21
N ASN A 139 -4.15 -12.84 23.49
CA ASN A 139 -5.13 -12.92 24.59
C ASN A 139 -5.98 -11.65 24.70
N ARG A 140 -5.95 -10.78 23.69
CA ARG A 140 -6.70 -9.52 23.68
C ARG A 140 -8.18 -9.77 23.37
N PRO A 141 -9.07 -8.83 23.75
CA PRO A 141 -10.47 -8.88 23.36
C PRO A 141 -10.63 -8.92 21.83
N LYS A 142 -11.80 -9.40 21.38
CA LYS A 142 -12.18 -9.27 19.98
C LYS A 142 -12.28 -7.80 19.57
N LEU A 143 -11.94 -7.52 18.32
CA LEU A 143 -11.99 -6.20 17.69
C LEU A 143 -12.92 -6.26 16.47
N THR A 144 -13.62 -5.16 16.20
CA THR A 144 -14.44 -4.98 14.99
C THR A 144 -13.69 -4.10 13.99
N ASP A 145 -13.64 -2.80 14.26
CA ASP A 145 -13.02 -1.79 13.42
C ASP A 145 -11.73 -1.28 14.08
N PHE A 146 -10.61 -1.47 13.39
CA PHE A 146 -9.29 -1.13 13.91
C PHE A 146 -8.24 -0.97 12.81
N TYR A 147 -7.17 -0.26 13.13
CA TYR A 147 -5.88 -0.42 12.45
C TYR A 147 -4.95 -1.26 13.32
N LEU A 148 -4.39 -2.35 12.79
CA LEU A 148 -3.40 -3.20 13.44
C LEU A 148 -2.06 -3.05 12.70
N GLU A 149 -0.98 -2.82 13.45
CA GLU A 149 0.37 -2.76 12.92
C GLU A 149 1.32 -3.64 13.73
N ILE A 150 2.21 -4.33 13.02
CA ILE A 150 3.34 -5.05 13.61
C ILE A 150 4.65 -4.61 12.97
N THR A 151 5.70 -4.49 13.78
CA THR A 151 7.07 -4.31 13.30
C THR A 151 7.81 -5.63 13.37
N VAL A 152 8.27 -6.12 12.22
CA VAL A 152 8.90 -7.44 12.10
C VAL A 152 10.26 -7.30 11.43
N ARG A 153 11.27 -7.90 12.06
CA ARG A 153 12.60 -8.08 11.50
C ARG A 153 12.78 -9.53 11.04
N THR A 154 13.23 -9.73 9.81
CA THR A 154 13.55 -11.06 9.27
C THR A 154 14.90 -11.54 9.79
N GLY A 155 15.07 -12.85 9.96
CA GLY A 155 16.33 -13.44 10.40
C GLY A 155 17.41 -13.49 9.32
N ASP A 156 18.49 -14.21 9.62
CA ASP A 156 19.65 -14.36 8.73
C ASP A 156 19.33 -15.09 7.42
N GLU A 157 18.27 -15.89 7.41
CA GLU A 157 17.74 -16.55 6.22
C GLU A 157 16.27 -16.16 6.02
N CYS A 158 15.95 -15.66 4.83
CA CYS A 158 14.60 -15.25 4.43
C CYS A 158 14.55 -15.21 2.90
N SER A 159 13.83 -16.15 2.28
CA SER A 159 13.88 -16.30 0.82
C SER A 159 12.52 -16.63 0.16
N GLY A 160 12.31 -16.08 -1.04
CA GLY A 160 11.16 -16.43 -1.88
C GLY A 160 9.80 -16.26 -1.18
N LEU A 161 9.12 -17.37 -0.90
CA LEU A 161 7.78 -17.43 -0.30
C LEU A 161 7.78 -17.85 1.17
N ASP A 162 8.93 -17.81 1.87
CA ASP A 162 8.90 -17.75 3.34
C ASP A 162 8.12 -16.50 3.75
N ARG A 163 7.25 -16.58 4.75
CA ARG A 163 6.28 -15.52 5.06
C ARG A 163 5.96 -15.39 6.54
N TYR A 164 5.49 -14.19 6.88
CA TYR A 164 5.04 -13.81 8.21
C TYR A 164 3.94 -12.76 8.11
N GLY A 165 3.17 -12.59 9.17
CA GLY A 165 2.19 -11.51 9.25
C GLY A 165 1.19 -11.68 10.36
N VAL A 166 -0.04 -11.22 10.11
CA VAL A 166 -1.14 -11.20 11.07
C VAL A 166 -2.30 -12.08 10.62
N LEU A 167 -2.96 -12.66 11.61
CA LEU A 167 -4.34 -13.16 11.51
C LEU A 167 -5.23 -12.11 12.20
N ILE A 168 -6.35 -11.73 11.59
CA ILE A 168 -7.30 -10.75 12.13
C ILE A 168 -8.74 -11.21 12.02
N ARG A 169 -9.60 -10.64 12.87
CA ARG A 169 -11.02 -11.01 13.02
C ARG A 169 -11.22 -12.53 13.07
N ALA A 170 -10.35 -13.20 13.83
CA ALA A 170 -10.42 -14.62 14.09
C ALA A 170 -11.54 -14.88 15.12
N PRO A 171 -12.67 -15.52 14.74
CA PRO A 171 -13.73 -15.84 15.69
C PRO A 171 -13.27 -16.87 16.73
N ASP A 172 -12.40 -17.79 16.33
CA ASP A 172 -11.68 -18.74 17.19
C ASP A 172 -10.21 -18.94 16.73
N TYR A 173 -9.57 -20.05 17.11
CA TYR A 173 -8.15 -20.32 16.87
C TYR A 173 -7.84 -21.02 15.53
N THR A 174 -8.82 -21.43 14.74
CA THR A 174 -8.59 -22.16 13.48
C THR A 174 -8.95 -21.36 12.23
N GLU A 175 -9.59 -20.20 12.34
CA GLU A 175 -10.09 -19.44 11.19
C GLU A 175 -9.92 -17.92 11.33
N GLY A 176 -10.02 -17.19 10.22
CA GLY A 176 -9.91 -15.74 10.18
C GLY A 176 -9.28 -15.21 8.87
N TYR A 177 -9.09 -13.89 8.80
CA TYR A 177 -8.37 -13.27 7.69
C TYR A 177 -6.88 -13.21 7.97
N VAL A 178 -6.07 -13.61 6.98
CA VAL A 178 -4.62 -13.64 7.07
C VAL A 178 -4.04 -12.63 6.09
N TYR A 179 -3.20 -11.73 6.59
CA TYR A 179 -2.46 -10.76 5.78
C TYR A 179 -0.97 -10.83 6.12
N GLY A 180 -0.13 -11.03 5.10
CA GLY A 180 1.30 -11.26 5.33
C GLY A 180 2.21 -10.86 4.17
N PHE A 181 3.48 -10.75 4.51
CA PHE A 181 4.58 -10.49 3.59
C PHE A 181 5.38 -11.76 3.34
N SER A 182 5.85 -11.91 2.10
CA SER A 182 6.89 -12.86 1.77
C SER A 182 8.27 -12.22 1.85
N CYS A 183 9.27 -13.05 2.12
CA CYS A 183 10.68 -12.69 2.04
C CYS A 183 11.12 -12.17 0.67
N GLY A 184 10.38 -12.50 -0.40
CA GLY A 184 10.60 -12.00 -1.76
C GLY A 184 10.02 -10.60 -2.05
N GLY A 185 9.45 -9.91 -1.07
CA GLY A 185 8.86 -8.57 -1.28
C GLY A 185 7.48 -8.62 -1.94
N SER A 186 6.69 -9.65 -1.64
CA SER A 186 5.30 -9.75 -2.07
C SER A 186 4.37 -9.78 -0.86
N TYR A 187 3.10 -9.46 -1.07
CA TYR A 187 2.06 -9.57 -0.05
C TYR A 187 0.87 -10.38 -0.57
N ARG A 188 0.11 -10.96 0.36
CA ARG A 188 -1.19 -11.56 0.08
C ARG A 188 -2.17 -11.33 1.24
N MET A 189 -3.45 -11.36 0.92
CA MET A 189 -4.52 -11.49 1.91
C MET A 189 -5.46 -12.62 1.50
N TYR A 190 -5.82 -13.46 2.46
CA TYR A 190 -6.79 -14.53 2.24
C TYR A 190 -7.65 -14.75 3.49
N LEU A 191 -8.78 -15.41 3.30
CA LEU A 191 -9.65 -15.92 4.34
C LEU A 191 -9.42 -17.43 4.44
N TRP A 192 -9.20 -17.92 5.66
CA TRP A 192 -9.20 -19.33 5.98
C TRP A 192 -10.37 -19.66 6.89
N ASP A 193 -11.17 -20.62 6.45
CA ASP A 193 -12.34 -21.16 7.13
C ASP A 193 -12.06 -22.66 7.33
N ASP A 194 -11.75 -23.04 8.58
CA ASP A 194 -11.35 -24.41 8.93
C ASP A 194 -12.55 -25.35 8.94
N ASP A 195 -13.72 -24.87 9.37
CA ASP A 195 -14.97 -25.62 9.41
C ASP A 195 -15.34 -26.18 8.04
N ASN A 196 -15.12 -25.40 6.98
CA ASN A 196 -15.34 -25.80 5.59
C ASN A 196 -14.05 -26.22 4.85
N GLN A 197 -12.89 -26.20 5.52
CA GLN A 197 -11.56 -26.43 4.94
C GLN A 197 -11.31 -25.60 3.68
N LYS A 198 -11.69 -24.32 3.73
CA LYS A 198 -11.78 -23.45 2.55
C LYS A 198 -10.79 -22.29 2.64
N TYR A 199 -9.92 -22.24 1.63
CA TYR A 199 -9.12 -21.06 1.31
C TYR A 199 -9.87 -20.15 0.34
N THR A 200 -9.95 -18.86 0.66
CA THR A 200 -10.48 -17.83 -0.24
C THR A 200 -9.46 -16.70 -0.40
N GLY A 201 -8.85 -16.59 -1.58
CA GLY A 201 -7.90 -15.52 -1.89
C GLY A 201 -8.61 -14.19 -2.12
N LEU A 202 -8.40 -13.22 -1.21
CA LEU A 202 -8.91 -11.85 -1.34
C LEU A 202 -7.92 -10.98 -2.14
N LYS A 203 -6.63 -11.25 -1.95
CA LYS A 203 -5.52 -10.70 -2.70
C LYS A 203 -4.44 -11.75 -2.83
N GLU A 204 -4.26 -12.27 -4.05
CA GLU A 204 -3.17 -13.20 -4.34
C GLU A 204 -1.80 -12.52 -4.32
N TRP A 205 -0.75 -13.34 -4.19
CA TRP A 205 0.64 -12.87 -4.09
C TRP A 205 0.98 -11.80 -5.13
N THR A 206 1.21 -10.58 -4.65
CA THR A 206 1.51 -9.40 -5.46
C THR A 206 2.83 -8.79 -5.03
N SER A 207 3.77 -8.62 -5.95
CA SER A 207 5.06 -8.00 -5.67
C SER A 207 4.94 -6.49 -5.55
N THR A 208 5.73 -5.88 -4.66
CA THR A 208 5.76 -4.43 -4.43
C THR A 208 7.15 -3.98 -3.97
N PRO A 209 7.64 -2.81 -4.42
CA PRO A 209 8.90 -2.25 -3.92
C PRO A 209 8.81 -1.73 -2.48
N HIS A 210 7.60 -1.63 -1.91
CA HIS A 210 7.38 -1.08 -0.58
C HIS A 210 7.65 -2.07 0.56
N ILE A 211 7.98 -3.33 0.24
CA ILE A 211 8.40 -4.35 1.22
C ILE A 211 9.90 -4.59 1.03
N GLN A 212 10.66 -4.43 2.11
CA GLN A 212 12.08 -4.74 2.13
C GLN A 212 12.27 -6.26 2.10
N SER A 213 12.72 -6.79 0.96
CA SER A 213 12.91 -8.21 0.72
C SER A 213 14.24 -8.74 1.27
N GLY A 214 14.26 -10.00 1.68
CA GLY A 214 15.45 -10.74 2.08
C GLY A 214 15.73 -10.74 3.59
N SER A 215 16.92 -11.22 3.94
CA SER A 215 17.36 -11.38 5.33
C SER A 215 17.64 -10.05 6.02
N ASN A 216 17.49 -10.04 7.35
CA ASN A 216 17.83 -8.91 8.22
C ASN A 216 17.17 -7.58 7.82
N GLN A 217 15.98 -7.64 7.22
CA GLN A 217 15.18 -6.47 6.87
C GLN A 217 14.11 -6.23 7.93
N THR A 218 13.76 -4.97 8.16
CA THR A 218 12.68 -4.60 9.08
C THR A 218 11.53 -4.00 8.29
N ASN A 219 10.34 -4.56 8.45
CA ASN A 219 9.12 -4.07 7.82
C ASN A 219 8.04 -3.78 8.86
N ARG A 220 7.26 -2.73 8.62
CA ARG A 220 5.97 -2.49 9.29
C ARG A 220 4.86 -3.07 8.41
N LEU A 221 4.10 -4.02 8.94
CA LEU A 221 2.93 -4.58 8.29
C LEU A 221 1.69 -4.00 8.96
N GLY A 222 0.87 -3.28 8.19
CA GLY A 222 -0.31 -2.58 8.68
C GLY A 222 -1.58 -3.03 7.97
N ILE A 223 -2.68 -3.16 8.70
CA ILE A 223 -4.00 -3.47 8.14
C ILE A 223 -5.08 -2.62 8.82
N TRP A 224 -5.86 -1.91 8.02
CA TRP A 224 -7.04 -1.16 8.44
C TRP A 224 -8.26 -2.01 8.12
N ALA A 225 -9.00 -2.44 9.13
CA ALA A 225 -10.26 -3.18 9.00
C ALA A 225 -11.41 -2.29 9.45
N GLU A 226 -12.34 -1.94 8.55
CA GLU A 226 -13.48 -1.06 8.83
C GLU A 226 -14.72 -1.57 8.08
N GLY A 227 -15.74 -2.02 8.81
CA GLY A 227 -16.87 -2.73 8.20
C GLY A 227 -16.37 -3.93 7.40
N ASP A 228 -16.75 -4.02 6.13
CA ASP A 228 -16.33 -5.10 5.22
C ASP A 228 -15.04 -4.76 4.45
N THR A 229 -14.43 -3.59 4.68
CA THR A 229 -13.29 -3.08 3.91
C THR A 229 -11.98 -3.29 4.67
N PHE A 230 -10.99 -3.82 3.96
CA PHE A 230 -9.62 -3.97 4.43
C PHE A 230 -8.66 -3.17 3.55
N LYS A 231 -7.91 -2.25 4.14
CA LYS A 231 -6.81 -1.55 3.47
C LYS A 231 -5.48 -2.12 3.97
N LEU A 232 -4.63 -2.52 3.02
CA LEU A 232 -3.40 -3.25 3.26
C LEU A 232 -2.20 -2.32 3.13
N TYR A 233 -1.33 -2.28 4.13
CA TYR A 233 -0.19 -1.36 4.19
C TYR A 233 1.14 -2.09 4.38
N ALA A 234 2.16 -1.64 3.65
CA ALA A 234 3.56 -1.97 3.93
C ALA A 234 4.36 -0.71 4.17
N ASN A 235 5.05 -0.66 5.30
CA ASN A 235 5.92 0.44 5.70
C ASN A 235 5.24 1.81 5.73
N GLY A 236 3.92 1.85 5.93
CA GLY A 236 3.09 3.07 5.90
C GLY A 236 2.43 3.35 4.54
N LYS A 237 2.80 2.63 3.49
CA LYS A 237 2.23 2.78 2.14
C LYS A 237 1.03 1.89 1.92
N LEU A 238 -0.08 2.49 1.47
CA LEU A 238 -1.25 1.75 1.01
C LEU A 238 -0.90 0.93 -0.23
N LEU A 239 -1.11 -0.39 -0.16
CA LEU A 239 -0.84 -1.34 -1.24
C LEU A 239 -2.09 -1.69 -2.03
N ALA A 240 -3.20 -1.91 -1.32
CA ALA A 240 -4.46 -2.34 -1.90
C ALA A 240 -5.61 -2.11 -0.92
N GLU A 241 -6.82 -2.03 -1.47
CA GLU A 241 -8.07 -2.16 -0.75
C GLU A 241 -8.78 -3.44 -1.24
N VAL A 242 -9.29 -4.23 -0.32
CA VAL A 242 -10.11 -5.42 -0.59
C VAL A 242 -11.34 -5.40 0.31
N SER A 243 -12.35 -6.18 -0.05
CA SER A 243 -13.60 -6.25 0.71
C SER A 243 -14.09 -7.68 0.86
N ASP A 244 -14.52 -8.05 2.05
CA ASP A 244 -15.13 -9.32 2.38
C ASP A 244 -15.94 -9.18 3.69
N SER A 245 -17.04 -9.92 3.83
CA SER A 245 -18.01 -9.75 4.91
C SER A 245 -18.24 -11.04 5.73
N GLU A 246 -17.34 -12.03 5.64
CA GLU A 246 -17.47 -13.29 6.37
C GLU A 246 -17.33 -13.09 7.90
N TYR A 247 -16.32 -12.33 8.34
CA TYR A 247 -16.10 -12.01 9.75
C TYR A 247 -16.04 -10.50 10.00
N ASP A 248 -16.95 -10.01 10.84
CA ASP A 248 -17.07 -8.60 11.25
C ASP A 248 -16.35 -8.31 12.58
N GLU A 249 -16.15 -9.32 13.42
CA GLU A 249 -15.39 -9.25 14.68
C GLU A 249 -14.47 -10.45 14.90
N GLY A 250 -13.41 -10.27 15.69
CA GLY A 250 -12.63 -11.39 16.19
C GLY A 250 -11.32 -10.98 16.83
N ARG A 251 -10.56 -11.96 17.30
CA ARG A 251 -9.21 -11.73 17.83
C ARG A 251 -8.22 -11.51 16.70
N PHE A 252 -7.04 -11.02 17.05
CA PHE A 252 -5.89 -10.99 16.17
C PHE A 252 -4.76 -11.86 16.71
N GLY A 253 -3.86 -12.27 15.82
CA GLY A 253 -2.71 -13.11 16.11
C GLY A 253 -1.58 -12.87 15.13
N LEU A 254 -0.50 -13.62 15.31
CA LEU A 254 0.68 -13.59 14.44
C LEU A 254 0.83 -14.94 13.77
N PHE A 255 1.28 -14.95 12.53
CA PHE A 255 1.56 -16.19 11.81
C PHE A 255 2.95 -16.19 11.18
N ILE A 256 3.45 -17.40 10.95
CA ILE A 256 4.66 -17.68 10.18
C ILE A 256 4.43 -18.90 9.29
N GLY A 257 5.15 -18.97 8.18
CA GLY A 257 5.26 -20.19 7.39
C GLY A 257 6.50 -20.16 6.50
N SER A 258 7.12 -21.31 6.26
CA SER A 258 8.27 -21.42 5.37
C SER A 258 7.96 -22.22 4.11
N SER A 259 8.43 -21.74 2.96
CA SER A 259 8.41 -22.50 1.71
C SER A 259 9.76 -23.11 1.39
N ASN A 260 10.86 -22.46 1.76
CA ASN A 260 12.19 -22.75 1.23
C ASN A 260 13.28 -22.94 2.31
N THR A 261 13.03 -22.51 3.54
CA THR A 261 14.07 -22.34 4.57
C THR A 261 13.71 -23.09 5.85
N ASP A 262 14.46 -24.14 6.16
CA ASP A 262 14.37 -24.79 7.47
C ASP A 262 14.84 -23.83 8.58
N ASN A 263 14.19 -23.87 9.73
CA ASN A 263 14.46 -22.97 10.86
C ASN A 263 14.32 -21.47 10.48
N PHE A 264 13.37 -21.15 9.59
CA PHE A 264 13.07 -19.78 9.22
C PHE A 264 12.60 -18.99 10.44
N LYS A 265 13.26 -17.84 10.71
CA LYS A 265 13.00 -17.00 11.88
C LYS A 265 12.59 -15.59 11.50
N VAL A 266 11.63 -15.07 12.26
CA VAL A 266 11.36 -13.63 12.33
C VAL A 266 11.24 -13.18 13.78
N PHE A 267 11.46 -11.89 13.99
CA PHE A 267 11.47 -11.24 15.29
C PHE A 267 10.43 -10.12 15.24
N VAL A 268 9.34 -10.28 16.00
CA VAL A 268 8.33 -9.24 16.12
C VAL A 268 8.75 -8.33 17.27
N GLU A 269 9.05 -7.08 16.93
CA GLU A 269 9.61 -6.08 17.85
C GLU A 269 8.50 -5.27 18.52
N GLU A 270 7.38 -5.08 17.81
CA GLU A 270 6.22 -4.36 18.30
C GLU A 270 4.94 -4.87 17.66
N ALA A 271 3.85 -4.87 18.44
CA ALA A 271 2.49 -4.97 17.92
C ALA A 271 1.63 -3.88 18.57
N ALA A 272 0.84 -3.18 17.75
CA ALA A 272 -0.03 -2.11 18.22
C ALA A 272 -1.33 -2.08 17.43
N TYR A 273 -2.42 -1.68 18.09
CA TYR A 273 -3.67 -1.38 17.39
C TYR A 273 -4.31 -0.08 17.86
N TRP A 274 -5.08 0.51 16.96
CA TRP A 274 -5.92 1.70 17.16
C TRP A 274 -7.35 1.29 16.86
N LEU A 275 -8.27 1.54 17.78
CA LEU A 275 -9.69 1.47 17.47
C LEU A 275 -10.06 2.67 16.59
N ILE A 276 -10.86 2.42 15.57
CA ILE A 276 -11.32 3.45 14.62
C ILE A 276 -12.85 3.49 14.67
N GLY A 277 -13.41 4.70 14.63
CA GLY A 277 -14.86 4.91 14.69
C GLY A 277 -15.47 4.63 16.08
N ASP A 278 -15.36 5.62 16.98
CA ASP A 278 -16.31 5.79 18.10
C ASP A 278 -17.49 6.68 17.68
#